data_AF-A0A956KZN3-F1
#
_entry.id   AF-A0A956KZN3-F1
#
_cell.length_a   1.000
_cell.length_b   1.000
_cell.length_c   1.000
_cell.angle_alpha   90.00
_cell.angle_beta   90.00
_cell.angle_gamma   90.00
#
_symmetry.space_group_name_H-M   'P 1'
#
loop_
_entity.id
_entity.type
_entity.pdbx_description
1 polymer ?
#
loop_
_entity_poly.entity_id
_entity_poly.type
_entity_poly.pdbx_seq_one_letter_code
_entity_poly.pdbx_strand_id
1 'polypeptide(L)'
;MSLLGIAAAVLGCKDDPVPPEAGTSTGTSTGTTTGEATTSSDPDGTSGGTETDDSPADQATVVHSYGVYSLGPREEVQPCIQWTLDNEQAIYIQAVIIANDGAFHHSNWFVVPDTLYPGDDGFFDCNERGFSELEAAVSGTVLTAQSTQSRYERMDLPEGVVIKAPPFHKIIAGGHLLNLADADFQTELRMGLDIIHPSRVQVVAAPFRLSYVDLDIPGFSEARFSAECDLSSTYQGAAGMPLDLELYYVLPHYHYLGNYFDLTVLGGPQDGQSVFRLDGFNADANGQAYPEPIDLTGAQGFRFTCGYDNWTDQTVGWGIGDQEMCVMLGLADSAVLMDASVAEGSGQVVGTEGEILLNEGPCDVVGLPKHAAQTMPTEAELAAPLYVPPSDPGDVDLPPLDQCVDVPASAVGEGAPTLSRVRDTLLVSSCQFSSCHAGASAAAGLDLTATDLHAELMQHVVKANTDLPLVAPGDPAGSWLYRLVSECEPTDRNGSPVAHMPLNSPALADPGLVATLREWIEAGAADD
;
A
#
# COMPACT_ATOMS: atom_id res chain seq x y z
N MET A 1 16.72 7.34 36.14
CA MET A 1 16.77 8.81 36.25
C MET A 1 18.04 9.31 35.57
N SER A 2 17.91 9.61 34.28
CA SER A 2 18.73 10.52 33.46
C SER A 2 18.18 10.37 32.04
N LEU A 3 17.23 11.24 31.69
CA LEU A 3 16.77 11.43 30.32
C LEU A 3 17.85 12.23 29.58
N LEU A 4 18.27 11.76 28.40
CA LEU A 4 18.88 12.62 27.39
C LEU A 4 17.86 12.74 26.26
N GLY A 5 17.24 13.92 26.15
CA GLY A 5 16.45 14.30 24.99
C GLY A 5 17.37 14.80 23.87
N ILE A 6 17.10 14.36 22.65
CA ILE A 6 17.69 14.91 21.43
C ILE A 6 16.71 15.96 20.90
N ALA A 7 17.20 17.19 20.76
CA ALA A 7 16.46 18.34 20.26
C ALA A 7 16.71 18.52 18.76
N ALA A 8 15.65 18.49 17.96
CA ALA A 8 15.69 18.93 16.56
C ALA A 8 15.37 20.44 16.50
N ALA A 9 16.22 21.19 15.82
CA ALA A 9 16.11 22.64 15.65
C ALA A 9 15.29 22.97 14.39
N VAL A 10 14.15 23.65 14.56
CA VAL A 10 13.30 24.15 13.48
C VAL A 10 13.70 25.60 13.15
N LEU A 11 14.05 25.85 11.89
CA LEU A 11 14.23 27.20 11.33
C LEU A 11 13.02 27.51 10.44
N GLY A 12 12.13 28.36 10.93
CA GLY A 12 10.91 28.78 10.24
C GLY A 12 11.12 29.96 9.28
N CYS A 13 10.36 29.95 8.19
CA CYS A 13 10.17 31.08 7.26
C CYS A 13 8.68 31.41 7.11
N LYS A 14 8.26 32.35 7.96
CA LYS A 14 7.24 33.41 7.84
C LYS A 14 6.35 33.50 6.57
N ASP A 15 5.04 33.48 6.82
CA ASP A 15 3.93 33.82 5.91
C ASP A 15 3.86 35.30 5.50
N ASP A 16 3.17 35.56 4.38
CA ASP A 16 2.36 36.76 4.13
C ASP A 16 1.15 36.45 3.20
N PRO A 17 0.05 37.24 3.23
CA PRO A 17 -1.33 36.73 3.06
C PRO A 17 -1.97 36.91 1.66
N VAL A 18 -2.96 36.06 1.38
CA VAL A 18 -3.85 36.07 0.19
C VAL A 18 -5.04 37.05 0.37
N PRO A 19 -5.41 37.85 -0.65
CA PRO A 19 -6.63 38.66 -0.64
C PRO A 19 -7.85 37.96 -1.28
N PRO A 20 -9.09 38.39 -0.97
CA PRO A 20 -10.29 37.58 -1.10
C PRO A 20 -11.00 37.64 -2.45
N GLU A 21 -11.83 36.61 -2.66
CA GLU A 21 -12.75 36.35 -3.75
C GLU A 21 -13.72 37.51 -4.09
N ALA A 22 -14.04 37.61 -5.37
CA ALA A 22 -15.19 38.36 -5.88
C ALA A 22 -16.12 37.39 -6.63
N GLY A 23 -17.29 37.14 -6.06
CA GLY A 23 -18.37 36.41 -6.73
C GLY A 23 -19.05 37.26 -7.81
N THR A 24 -19.66 36.58 -8.78
CA THR A 24 -20.88 37.07 -9.43
C THR A 24 -21.78 35.92 -9.88
N SER A 25 -23.04 36.17 -9.56
CA SER A 25 -24.29 35.46 -9.78
C SER A 25 -24.68 35.05 -11.22
N THR A 26 -25.53 34.02 -11.24
CA THR A 26 -26.78 33.83 -12.02
C THR A 26 -26.71 33.49 -13.51
N GLY A 27 -27.29 32.32 -13.81
CA GLY A 27 -27.83 31.96 -15.12
C GLY A 27 -28.78 30.77 -15.04
N THR A 28 -30.04 31.02 -14.68
CA THR A 28 -31.13 30.04 -14.76
C THR A 28 -31.52 29.80 -16.22
N SER A 29 -31.66 28.53 -16.64
CA SER A 29 -32.56 28.17 -17.73
C SER A 29 -33.17 26.80 -17.52
N THR A 30 -34.49 26.81 -17.30
CA THR A 30 -35.44 25.70 -17.35
C THR A 30 -35.57 25.11 -18.75
N GLY A 31 -35.71 23.79 -18.84
CA GLY A 31 -36.11 23.08 -20.06
C GLY A 31 -36.61 21.67 -19.74
N THR A 32 -37.90 21.55 -19.42
CA THR A 32 -38.63 20.29 -19.28
C THR A 32 -39.09 19.80 -20.65
N THR A 33 -38.81 18.53 -20.98
CA THR A 33 -39.59 17.77 -21.96
C THR A 33 -39.74 16.32 -21.51
N THR A 34 -41.00 15.90 -21.44
CA THR A 34 -41.54 14.58 -21.10
C THR A 34 -41.61 13.64 -22.31
N GLY A 35 -41.55 12.34 -22.04
CA GLY A 35 -41.95 11.24 -22.93
C GLY A 35 -40.87 10.16 -22.99
N GLU A 36 -41.11 8.86 -22.92
CA GLU A 36 -42.34 8.07 -22.83
C GLU A 36 -41.89 6.64 -22.47
N ALA A 37 -42.65 5.95 -21.62
CA ALA A 37 -42.38 4.58 -21.21
C ALA A 37 -42.86 3.59 -22.28
N THR A 38 -42.06 2.58 -22.60
CA THR A 38 -42.53 1.36 -23.28
C THR A 38 -41.99 0.12 -22.60
N THR A 39 -42.94 -0.64 -22.07
CA THR A 39 -42.87 -1.98 -21.51
C THR A 39 -42.59 -3.03 -22.58
N SER A 40 -41.76 -4.04 -22.27
CA SER A 40 -41.81 -5.34 -22.92
C SER A 40 -41.56 -6.47 -21.91
N SER A 41 -42.49 -7.42 -21.93
CA SER A 41 -42.66 -8.60 -21.08
C SER A 41 -41.87 -9.83 -21.54
N ASP A 42 -41.18 -10.50 -20.61
CA ASP A 42 -41.08 -11.95 -20.27
C ASP A 42 -41.57 -13.04 -21.28
N PRO A 43 -41.02 -14.30 -21.28
CA PRO A 43 -41.01 -15.18 -20.08
C PRO A 43 -39.95 -16.32 -19.94
N ASP A 44 -40.11 -17.05 -18.82
CA ASP A 44 -39.56 -18.34 -18.34
C ASP A 44 -38.23 -18.25 -17.55
N GLY A 45 -38.12 -18.64 -16.27
CA GLY A 45 -39.03 -19.37 -15.39
C GLY A 45 -38.25 -20.41 -14.58
N THR A 46 -37.74 -20.06 -13.39
CA THR A 46 -37.53 -21.02 -12.29
C THR A 46 -37.48 -20.25 -10.97
N SER A 47 -38.61 -20.17 -10.27
CA SER A 47 -38.68 -19.70 -8.89
C SER A 47 -38.15 -20.78 -7.95
N GLY A 48 -36.87 -20.70 -7.61
CA GLY A 48 -36.35 -21.30 -6.38
C GLY A 48 -36.68 -20.36 -5.23
N GLY A 49 -37.52 -20.78 -4.29
CA GLY A 49 -37.80 -20.01 -3.08
C GLY A 49 -36.51 -19.85 -2.29
N THR A 50 -36.09 -18.61 -2.07
CA THR A 50 -35.14 -18.26 -1.02
C THR A 50 -35.84 -18.50 0.31
N GLU A 51 -35.49 -19.59 0.99
CA GLU A 51 -35.54 -19.58 2.45
C GLU A 51 -34.62 -18.44 2.88
N THR A 52 -35.20 -17.36 3.40
CA THR A 52 -34.45 -16.34 4.12
C THR A 52 -33.91 -17.03 5.37
N ASP A 53 -32.61 -17.35 5.35
CA ASP A 53 -31.87 -17.74 6.53
C ASP A 53 -31.92 -16.55 7.51
N ASP A 54 -32.77 -16.66 8.53
CA ASP A 54 -32.95 -15.66 9.60
C ASP A 54 -31.77 -15.66 10.60
N SER A 55 -30.66 -16.34 10.26
CA SER A 55 -29.43 -16.30 11.04
C SER A 55 -28.85 -14.88 11.03
N PRO A 56 -28.47 -14.32 12.19
CA PRO A 56 -27.78 -13.02 12.25
C PRO A 56 -26.53 -13.04 11.37
N ALA A 57 -26.28 -11.97 10.63
CA ALA A 57 -25.04 -11.81 9.87
C ALA A 57 -23.84 -11.99 10.79
N ASP A 58 -22.88 -12.82 10.37
CA ASP A 58 -21.66 -13.12 11.12
C ASP A 58 -20.42 -12.44 10.54
N GLN A 59 -20.59 -11.68 9.46
CA GLN A 59 -19.57 -10.85 8.82
C GLN A 59 -20.19 -9.57 8.25
N ALA A 60 -19.39 -8.52 8.11
CA ALA A 60 -19.74 -7.28 7.41
C ALA A 60 -18.48 -6.60 6.87
N THR A 61 -18.63 -5.70 5.91
CA THR A 61 -17.55 -4.81 5.43
C THR A 61 -17.91 -3.38 5.77
N VAL A 62 -16.99 -2.65 6.40
CA VAL A 62 -17.11 -1.21 6.65
C VAL A 62 -16.12 -0.51 5.73
N VAL A 63 -16.56 0.50 5.00
CA VAL A 63 -15.71 1.27 4.07
C VAL A 63 -15.66 2.71 4.51
N HIS A 64 -14.51 3.35 4.33
CA HIS A 64 -14.31 4.78 4.58
C HIS A 64 -13.49 5.42 3.45
N SER A 65 -13.93 6.60 3.00
CA SER A 65 -13.14 7.50 2.16
C SER A 65 -12.47 8.58 3.01
N TYR A 66 -11.16 8.74 2.85
CA TYR A 66 -10.39 9.81 3.51
C TYR A 66 -10.50 11.15 2.78
N GLY A 67 -11.22 11.20 1.66
CA GLY A 67 -11.31 12.34 0.76
C GLY A 67 -10.09 12.50 -0.15
N VAL A 68 -10.15 13.54 -0.99
CA VAL A 68 -9.12 13.84 -1.99
C VAL A 68 -7.99 14.65 -1.38
N TYR A 69 -6.75 14.24 -1.65
CA TYR A 69 -5.52 14.94 -1.33
C TYR A 69 -4.88 15.50 -2.61
N SER A 70 -4.44 16.77 -2.54
CA SER A 70 -3.78 17.46 -3.66
C SER A 70 -2.27 17.48 -3.47
N LEU A 71 -1.53 17.18 -4.54
CA LEU A 71 -0.08 17.31 -4.62
C LEU A 71 0.29 18.25 -5.77
N GLY A 72 1.19 19.19 -5.52
CA GLY A 72 1.81 20.00 -6.55
C GLY A 72 2.80 19.20 -7.41
N PRO A 73 3.33 19.79 -8.49
CA PRO A 73 4.31 19.14 -9.36
C PRO A 73 5.57 18.73 -8.58
N ARG A 74 6.03 17.49 -8.78
CA ARG A 74 7.25 16.95 -8.13
C ARG A 74 7.23 17.03 -6.60
N GLU A 75 6.05 17.08 -5.99
CA GLU A 75 5.91 17.19 -4.54
C GLU A 75 6.04 15.83 -3.84
N GLU A 76 6.72 15.80 -2.70
CA GLU A 76 6.83 14.67 -1.78
C GLU A 76 6.46 15.15 -0.38
N VAL A 77 5.50 14.49 0.28
CA VAL A 77 4.97 14.87 1.59
C VAL A 77 4.73 13.65 2.47
N GLN A 78 4.71 13.86 3.80
CA GLN A 78 4.46 12.81 4.78
C GLN A 78 3.31 13.20 5.74
N PRO A 79 2.06 13.25 5.25
CA PRO A 79 0.92 13.60 6.09
C PRO A 79 0.56 12.43 7.01
N CYS A 80 -0.08 12.75 8.13
CA CYS A 80 -0.83 11.77 8.88
C CYS A 80 -2.29 11.74 8.41
N ILE A 81 -2.93 10.60 8.55
CA ILE A 81 -4.27 10.31 8.04
C ILE A 81 -5.09 9.71 9.19
N GLN A 82 -6.34 10.15 9.37
CA GLN A 82 -7.17 9.70 10.50
C GLN A 82 -8.62 9.43 10.09
N TRP A 83 -9.20 8.38 10.68
CA TRP A 83 -10.62 8.03 10.64
C TRP A 83 -11.11 7.58 12.02
N THR A 84 -12.06 8.30 12.61
CA THR A 84 -12.71 7.95 13.87
C THR A 84 -13.81 6.92 13.61
N LEU A 85 -13.72 5.75 14.24
CA LEU A 85 -14.64 4.64 13.94
C LEU A 85 -16.03 4.81 14.55
N ASP A 86 -16.20 5.75 15.48
CA ASP A 86 -17.42 5.96 16.27
C ASP A 86 -18.01 4.66 16.85
N ASN A 87 -17.13 3.73 17.23
CA ASN A 87 -17.51 2.40 17.66
C ASN A 87 -17.79 2.34 19.17
N GLU A 88 -19.05 2.08 19.57
CA GLU A 88 -19.41 1.88 20.98
C GLU A 88 -19.06 0.47 21.50
N GLN A 89 -18.76 -0.46 20.59
CA GLN A 89 -18.37 -1.85 20.89
C GLN A 89 -17.09 -2.20 20.13
N ALA A 90 -16.40 -3.26 20.55
CA ALA A 90 -15.23 -3.75 19.83
C ALA A 90 -15.62 -4.29 18.45
N ILE A 91 -14.76 -4.06 17.46
CA ILE A 91 -14.82 -4.72 16.15
C ILE A 91 -13.58 -5.60 15.96
N TYR A 92 -13.75 -6.69 15.21
CA TYR A 92 -12.74 -7.72 14.98
C TYR A 92 -12.49 -7.82 13.48
N ILE A 93 -11.38 -7.24 13.05
CA ILE A 93 -11.03 -7.02 11.65
C ILE A 93 -10.24 -8.23 11.17
N GLN A 94 -10.78 -8.96 10.19
CA GLN A 94 -10.15 -10.12 9.57
C GLN A 94 -9.44 -9.78 8.27
N ALA A 95 -9.91 -8.76 7.54
CA ALA A 95 -9.18 -8.26 6.37
C ALA A 95 -9.20 -6.74 6.31
N VAL A 96 -8.13 -6.18 5.75
CA VAL A 96 -8.00 -4.76 5.45
C VAL A 96 -7.81 -4.60 3.95
N ILE A 97 -8.61 -3.74 3.36
CA ILE A 97 -8.55 -3.36 1.95
C ILE A 97 -8.08 -1.91 1.90
N ILE A 98 -7.06 -1.62 1.10
CA ILE A 98 -6.61 -0.26 0.80
C ILE A 98 -6.64 -0.07 -0.70
N ALA A 99 -7.30 1.00 -1.15
CA ALA A 99 -7.37 1.40 -2.55
C ALA A 99 -7.05 2.89 -2.68
N ASN A 100 -6.25 3.28 -3.67
CA ASN A 100 -5.95 4.68 -3.94
C ASN A 100 -5.75 4.96 -5.44
N ASP A 101 -5.88 6.23 -5.82
CA ASP A 101 -5.74 6.69 -7.20
C ASP A 101 -4.28 6.86 -7.66
N GLY A 102 -3.31 6.63 -6.75
CA GLY A 102 -1.88 6.81 -6.96
C GLY A 102 -1.26 7.75 -5.92
N ALA A 103 0.04 8.06 -6.09
CA ALA A 103 0.87 8.86 -5.20
C ALA A 103 1.16 8.30 -3.79
N PHE A 104 0.31 7.44 -3.21
CA PHE A 104 0.64 6.77 -1.95
C PHE A 104 1.85 5.86 -2.14
N HIS A 105 3.01 6.28 -1.64
CA HIS A 105 4.26 5.55 -1.76
C HIS A 105 4.34 4.42 -0.75
N HIS A 106 3.99 4.67 0.51
CA HIS A 106 3.68 3.65 1.51
C HIS A 106 2.92 4.33 2.65
N SER A 107 2.31 3.53 3.52
CA SER A 107 1.63 4.04 4.71
C SER A 107 1.60 2.98 5.82
N ASN A 108 1.70 3.41 7.07
CA ASN A 108 1.65 2.52 8.24
C ASN A 108 0.42 2.85 9.07
N TRP A 109 -0.47 1.88 9.25
CA TRP A 109 -1.79 2.06 9.86
C TRP A 109 -1.87 1.45 11.24
N PHE A 110 -2.55 2.15 12.13
CA PHE A 110 -2.68 1.79 13.54
C PHE A 110 -4.14 1.94 13.98
N VAL A 111 -4.53 1.12 14.95
CA VAL A 111 -5.75 1.33 15.71
C VAL A 111 -5.35 1.89 17.07
N VAL A 112 -5.86 3.07 17.42
CA VAL A 112 -5.52 3.75 18.69
C VAL A 112 -6.78 4.25 19.40
N PRO A 113 -6.76 4.50 20.72
CA PRO A 113 -7.86 5.18 21.40
C PRO A 113 -8.18 6.51 20.71
N ASP A 114 -9.45 6.85 20.54
CA ASP A 114 -9.88 8.07 19.85
C ASP A 114 -9.38 9.37 20.52
N THR A 115 -9.15 9.29 21.83
CA THR A 115 -8.53 10.34 22.66
C THR A 115 -7.04 10.58 22.40
N LEU A 116 -6.33 9.67 21.74
CA LEU A 116 -4.91 9.84 21.40
C LEU A 116 -4.80 10.62 20.09
N TYR A 117 -3.86 11.58 19.97
CA TYR A 117 -3.72 12.46 18.79
C TYR A 117 -5.02 13.21 18.42
N PRO A 118 -5.60 14.03 19.31
CA PRO A 118 -6.91 14.63 19.11
C PRO A 118 -6.95 15.60 17.93
N GLY A 119 -8.05 15.59 17.18
CA GLY A 119 -8.35 16.52 16.09
C GLY A 119 -9.32 15.89 15.09
N ASP A 120 -9.74 16.68 14.11
CA ASP A 120 -10.68 16.24 13.07
C ASP A 120 -10.03 15.15 12.17
N ASP A 121 -10.88 14.30 11.59
CA ASP A 121 -10.51 13.26 10.62
C ASP A 121 -10.01 13.83 9.29
N GLY A 122 -9.38 12.98 8.48
CA GLY A 122 -8.73 13.34 7.22
C GLY A 122 -7.21 13.52 7.39
N PHE A 123 -6.63 14.40 6.56
CA PHE A 123 -5.18 14.60 6.46
C PHE A 123 -4.70 15.76 7.34
N PHE A 124 -3.54 15.59 8.00
CA PHE A 124 -2.93 16.62 8.83
C PHE A 124 -1.40 16.45 8.94
N ASP A 125 -0.68 17.49 9.37
CA ASP A 125 0.74 17.38 9.69
C ASP A 125 0.93 16.54 10.95
N CYS A 126 1.62 15.41 10.81
CA CYS A 126 1.94 14.50 11.92
C CYS A 126 2.54 15.22 13.14
N ASN A 127 3.40 16.22 12.92
CA ASN A 127 4.09 16.94 13.98
C ASN A 127 3.15 17.82 14.82
N GLU A 128 2.09 18.36 14.21
CA GLU A 128 1.14 19.22 14.91
C GLU A 128 0.38 18.47 16.01
N ARG A 129 0.15 17.17 15.81
CA ARG A 129 -0.50 16.30 16.80
C ARG A 129 0.47 15.40 17.54
N GLY A 130 1.78 15.52 17.29
CA GLY A 130 2.83 14.74 17.94
C GLY A 130 2.76 13.24 17.63
N PHE A 131 2.31 12.86 16.44
CA PHE A 131 2.17 11.46 16.04
C PHE A 131 3.51 10.72 16.09
N SER A 132 3.48 9.48 16.58
CA SER A 132 4.60 8.55 16.54
C SER A 132 4.08 7.14 16.30
N GLU A 133 4.61 6.46 15.29
CA GLU A 133 4.27 5.07 14.98
C GLU A 133 4.51 4.13 16.18
N LEU A 134 5.59 4.33 16.93
CA LEU A 134 5.90 3.52 18.10
C LEU A 134 4.86 3.71 19.21
N GLU A 135 4.48 4.95 19.50
CA GLU A 135 3.46 5.23 20.52
C GLU A 135 2.09 4.71 20.07
N ALA A 136 1.74 4.85 18.78
CA ALA A 136 0.50 4.32 18.21
C ALA A 136 0.44 2.79 18.33
N ALA A 137 1.52 2.08 17.96
CA ALA A 137 1.62 0.63 18.07
C ALA A 137 1.46 0.13 19.51
N VAL A 138 2.06 0.83 20.49
CA VAL A 138 2.06 0.43 21.90
C VAL A 138 0.76 0.81 22.62
N SER A 139 0.20 1.98 22.29
CA SER A 139 -1.05 2.46 22.90
C SER A 139 -2.29 1.77 22.34
N GLY A 140 -2.17 1.13 21.18
CA GLY A 140 -3.24 0.35 20.57
C GLY A 140 -2.70 -0.91 19.89
N THR A 141 -2.65 -0.91 18.55
CA THR A 141 -2.02 -1.98 17.74
C THR A 141 -1.72 -1.47 16.33
N VAL A 142 -0.85 -2.17 15.61
CA VAL A 142 -0.72 -2.03 14.15
C VAL A 142 -1.93 -2.67 13.48
N LEU A 143 -2.51 -1.97 12.51
CA LEU A 143 -3.59 -2.45 11.66
C LEU A 143 -3.04 -3.12 10.40
N THR A 144 -2.23 -2.40 9.63
CA THR A 144 -1.61 -2.91 8.40
C THR A 144 -0.52 -1.92 7.96
N ALA A 145 0.23 -2.27 6.92
CA ALA A 145 1.05 -1.34 6.18
C ALA A 145 0.75 -1.50 4.69
N GLN A 146 0.89 -0.41 3.93
CA GLN A 146 0.75 -0.43 2.49
C GLN A 146 2.12 -0.67 1.85
N SER A 147 2.21 -1.71 1.04
CA SER A 147 3.36 -2.05 0.20
C SER A 147 3.75 -0.87 -0.72
N THR A 148 5.04 -0.77 -1.06
CA THR A 148 5.57 0.31 -1.91
C THR A 148 4.71 0.53 -3.15
N GLN A 149 4.02 1.68 -3.18
CA GLN A 149 3.32 2.23 -4.33
C GLN A 149 2.20 1.34 -4.90
N SER A 150 1.70 0.40 -4.08
CA SER A 150 0.55 -0.40 -4.43
C SER A 150 -0.72 0.46 -4.45
N ARG A 151 -1.41 0.49 -5.59
CA ARG A 151 -2.72 1.17 -5.75
C ARG A 151 -3.86 0.38 -5.15
N TYR A 152 -3.68 -0.93 -5.01
CA TYR A 152 -4.64 -1.82 -4.38
C TYR A 152 -3.91 -2.89 -3.55
N GLU A 153 -4.29 -2.97 -2.28
CA GLU A 153 -3.80 -4.00 -1.38
C GLU A 153 -4.96 -4.58 -0.56
N ARG A 154 -4.95 -5.90 -0.46
CA ARG A 154 -5.84 -6.63 0.43
C ARG A 154 -5.00 -7.51 1.34
N MET A 155 -4.99 -7.19 2.62
CA MET A 155 -4.43 -8.02 3.67
C MET A 155 -5.52 -8.94 4.20
N ASP A 156 -5.49 -10.21 3.81
CA ASP A 156 -6.37 -11.26 4.35
C ASP A 156 -5.68 -11.98 5.51
N LEU A 157 -6.27 -11.94 6.72
CA LEU A 157 -5.84 -12.80 7.81
C LEU A 157 -6.56 -14.16 7.72
N PRO A 158 -5.92 -15.26 8.18
CA PRO A 158 -6.55 -16.56 8.24
C PRO A 158 -7.88 -16.59 9.00
N GLU A 159 -8.68 -17.63 8.77
CA GLU A 159 -9.98 -17.75 9.42
C GLU A 159 -9.86 -17.70 10.96
N GLY A 160 -10.57 -16.77 11.59
CA GLY A 160 -10.56 -16.58 13.04
C GLY A 160 -9.37 -15.80 13.60
N VAL A 161 -8.41 -15.40 12.77
CA VAL A 161 -7.32 -14.49 13.15
C VAL A 161 -7.75 -13.06 12.84
N VAL A 162 -7.64 -12.18 13.84
CA VAL A 162 -8.15 -10.80 13.71
C VAL A 162 -7.22 -9.78 14.35
N ILE A 163 -7.37 -8.54 13.91
CA ILE A 163 -6.91 -7.35 14.62
C ILE A 163 -8.13 -6.73 15.29
N LYS A 164 -8.01 -6.43 16.60
CA LYS A 164 -9.11 -5.88 17.37
C LYS A 164 -9.03 -4.36 17.43
N ALA A 165 -10.12 -3.69 17.11
CA ALA A 165 -10.36 -2.31 17.53
C ALA A 165 -11.31 -2.32 18.74
N PRO A 166 -10.84 -2.03 19.95
CA PRO A 166 -11.70 -1.89 21.13
C PRO A 166 -12.69 -0.72 20.97
N PRO A 167 -13.70 -0.58 21.86
CA PRO A 167 -14.61 0.56 21.85
C PRO A 167 -13.87 1.90 21.90
N PHE A 168 -14.40 2.92 21.23
CA PHE A 168 -13.88 4.30 21.21
C PHE A 168 -12.45 4.37 20.69
N HIS A 169 -12.22 3.73 19.54
CA HIS A 169 -10.95 3.76 18.84
C HIS A 169 -11.09 4.42 17.49
N LYS A 170 -9.95 4.81 16.94
CA LYS A 170 -9.83 5.36 15.59
C LYS A 170 -8.69 4.66 14.86
N ILE A 171 -8.74 4.78 13.55
CA ILE A 171 -7.67 4.40 12.65
C ILE A 171 -6.83 5.64 12.36
N ILE A 172 -5.52 5.49 12.43
CA ILE A 172 -4.57 6.56 12.15
C ILE A 172 -3.36 6.00 11.41
N ALA A 173 -2.77 6.77 10.51
CA ALA A 173 -1.56 6.40 9.82
C ALA A 173 -0.55 7.52 9.67
N GLY A 174 0.71 7.15 9.54
CA GLY A 174 1.71 7.95 8.83
C GLY A 174 1.69 7.56 7.36
N GLY A 175 1.47 8.53 6.47
CA GLY A 175 1.54 8.36 5.03
C GLY A 175 2.81 8.96 4.46
N HIS A 176 3.29 8.41 3.35
CA HIS A 176 4.30 9.00 2.50
C HIS A 176 3.73 9.07 1.09
N LEU A 177 3.54 10.28 0.57
CA LEU A 177 2.94 10.54 -0.73
C LEU A 177 3.97 11.21 -1.64
N LEU A 178 3.99 10.78 -2.89
CA LEU A 178 4.95 11.21 -3.91
C LEU A 178 4.24 11.46 -5.24
N ASN A 179 4.34 12.70 -5.74
CA ASN A 179 3.94 13.05 -7.10
C ASN A 179 5.17 13.15 -7.99
N LEU A 180 5.39 12.20 -8.89
CA LEU A 180 6.48 12.26 -9.87
C LEU A 180 6.14 13.10 -11.10
N ALA A 181 4.89 13.54 -11.29
CA ALA A 181 4.52 14.32 -12.47
C ALA A 181 5.03 15.77 -12.39
N ASP A 182 5.23 16.39 -13.55
CA ASP A 182 5.38 17.85 -13.66
C ASP A 182 4.01 18.54 -13.86
N ALA A 183 3.04 18.16 -13.02
CA ALA A 183 1.69 18.69 -12.98
C ALA A 183 1.06 18.45 -11.60
N ASP A 184 0.04 19.23 -11.27
CA ASP A 184 -0.79 18.96 -10.09
C ASP A 184 -1.40 17.56 -10.21
N PHE A 185 -1.47 16.85 -9.08
CA PHE A 185 -2.03 15.50 -8.98
C PHE A 185 -3.03 15.45 -7.83
N GLN A 186 -4.16 14.80 -8.07
CA GLN A 186 -5.21 14.57 -7.07
C GLN A 186 -5.29 13.08 -6.81
N THR A 187 -5.39 12.69 -5.55
CA THR A 187 -5.52 11.28 -5.17
C THR A 187 -6.49 11.11 -4.02
N GLU A 188 -7.38 10.12 -4.12
CA GLU A 188 -8.20 9.66 -3.02
C GLU A 188 -7.61 8.37 -2.43
N LEU A 189 -7.86 8.15 -1.14
CA LEU A 189 -7.62 6.88 -0.46
C LEU A 189 -8.92 6.37 0.13
N ARG A 190 -9.16 5.07 -0.04
CA ARG A 190 -10.25 4.34 0.62
C ARG A 190 -9.72 3.15 1.39
N MET A 191 -10.37 2.88 2.51
CA MET A 191 -10.11 1.71 3.32
C MET A 191 -11.39 0.90 3.55
N GLY A 192 -11.31 -0.40 3.32
CA GLY A 192 -12.33 -1.37 3.70
C GLY A 192 -11.85 -2.24 4.85
N LEU A 193 -12.72 -2.51 5.82
CA LEU A 193 -12.49 -3.42 6.93
C LEU A 193 -13.51 -4.55 6.86
N ASP A 194 -13.06 -5.77 6.59
CA ASP A 194 -13.91 -6.94 6.74
C ASP A 194 -13.89 -7.36 8.21
N ILE A 195 -15.04 -7.23 8.86
CA ILE A 195 -15.23 -7.55 10.27
C ILE A 195 -16.02 -8.84 10.44
N ILE A 196 -15.67 -9.61 11.46
CA ILE A 196 -16.34 -10.88 11.79
C ILE A 196 -16.98 -10.85 13.17
N HIS A 197 -17.97 -11.71 13.36
CA HIS A 197 -18.64 -11.89 14.64
C HIS A 197 -17.65 -12.37 15.71
N PRO A 198 -17.72 -11.88 16.96
CA PRO A 198 -16.79 -12.27 18.01
C PRO A 198 -16.71 -13.78 18.25
N SER A 199 -17.79 -14.53 18.00
CA SER A 199 -17.82 -16.00 18.12
C SER A 199 -16.94 -16.75 17.11
N ARG A 200 -16.45 -16.08 16.06
CA ARG A 200 -15.54 -16.65 15.07
C ARG A 200 -14.06 -16.40 15.40
N VAL A 201 -13.79 -15.55 16.38
CA VAL A 201 -12.41 -15.17 16.76
C VAL A 201 -11.74 -16.30 17.51
N GLN A 202 -10.57 -16.70 17.01
CA GLN A 202 -9.68 -17.70 17.59
C GLN A 202 -8.39 -17.05 18.10
N VAL A 203 -7.87 -16.04 17.39
CA VAL A 203 -6.62 -15.34 17.72
C VAL A 203 -6.81 -13.83 17.54
N VAL A 204 -6.35 -13.05 18.52
CA VAL A 204 -6.13 -11.60 18.37
C VAL A 204 -4.65 -11.37 18.14
N ALA A 205 -4.29 -11.07 16.89
CA ALA A 205 -2.91 -11.02 16.44
C ALA A 205 -2.13 -9.87 17.09
N ALA A 206 -0.88 -10.14 17.38
CA ALA A 206 0.09 -9.22 17.92
C ALA A 206 1.10 -8.85 16.82
N PRO A 207 1.36 -7.55 16.58
CA PRO A 207 2.38 -7.16 15.63
C PRO A 207 3.79 -7.33 16.19
N PHE A 208 4.72 -7.62 15.29
CA PHE A 208 6.14 -7.43 15.52
C PHE A 208 6.81 -6.83 14.28
N ARG A 209 7.98 -6.23 14.47
CA ARG A 209 8.77 -5.64 13.40
C ARG A 209 10.19 -6.16 13.43
N LEU A 210 10.75 -6.45 12.24
CA LEU A 210 12.18 -6.66 12.04
C LEU A 210 12.70 -5.54 11.12
N SER A 211 13.84 -4.93 11.45
CA SER A 211 14.41 -3.85 10.64
C SER A 211 15.94 -3.88 10.60
N TYR A 212 16.51 -3.50 9.45
CA TYR A 212 17.95 -3.25 9.32
C TYR A 212 18.16 -1.78 8.94
N VAL A 213 18.47 -0.94 9.93
CA VAL A 213 18.58 0.51 9.74
C VAL A 213 19.95 0.92 9.22
N ASP A 214 21.00 0.13 9.50
CA ASP A 214 22.38 0.43 9.10
C ASP A 214 22.69 0.07 7.64
N LEU A 215 21.88 0.56 6.71
CA LEU A 215 22.13 0.37 5.28
C LEU A 215 23.27 1.29 4.81
N ASP A 216 24.26 0.68 4.16
CA ASP A 216 25.34 1.35 3.43
C ASP A 216 25.58 0.56 2.14
N ILE A 217 24.83 0.91 1.08
CA ILE A 217 24.78 0.19 -0.18
C ILE A 217 25.66 0.95 -1.19
N PRO A 218 26.89 0.49 -1.50
CA PRO A 218 27.77 1.22 -2.39
C PRO A 218 27.21 1.33 -3.81
N GLY A 219 27.52 2.44 -4.49
CA GLY A 219 27.20 2.60 -5.90
C GLY A 219 27.84 1.52 -6.77
N PHE A 220 27.14 1.14 -7.85
CA PHE A 220 27.52 0.08 -8.78
C PHE A 220 27.84 -1.26 -8.10
N SER A 221 27.02 -1.66 -7.12
CA SER A 221 27.22 -2.91 -6.40
C SER A 221 25.91 -3.62 -6.07
N GLU A 222 25.99 -4.94 -5.91
CA GLU A 222 24.92 -5.73 -5.31
C GLU A 222 25.30 -6.09 -3.87
N ALA A 223 24.35 -5.96 -2.92
CA ALA A 223 24.59 -6.19 -1.50
C ALA A 223 23.42 -6.90 -0.80
N ARG A 224 23.74 -7.72 0.19
CA ARG A 224 22.80 -8.39 1.11
C ARG A 224 23.07 -7.93 2.53
N PHE A 225 22.02 -7.68 3.30
CA PHE A 225 22.04 -7.25 4.69
C PHE A 225 21.24 -8.25 5.51
N SER A 226 21.91 -8.99 6.39
CA SER A 226 21.32 -10.08 7.17
C SER A 226 21.45 -9.84 8.66
N ALA A 227 20.44 -10.24 9.43
CA ALA A 227 20.51 -10.23 10.89
C ALA A 227 19.82 -11.45 11.49
N GLU A 228 20.43 -12.03 12.52
CA GLU A 228 19.82 -13.05 13.38
C GLU A 228 19.24 -12.39 14.62
N CYS A 229 17.92 -12.44 14.77
CA CYS A 229 17.18 -11.85 15.87
C CYS A 229 16.69 -12.95 16.81
N ASP A 230 17.42 -13.14 17.93
CA ASP A 230 16.98 -14.00 19.03
C ASP A 230 15.87 -13.30 19.84
N LEU A 231 14.63 -13.67 19.54
CA LEU A 231 13.43 -13.19 20.21
C LEU A 231 13.21 -13.90 21.56
N SER A 232 13.78 -15.08 21.75
CA SER A 232 13.43 -16.00 22.84
C SER A 232 13.79 -15.47 24.22
N SER A 233 14.96 -14.82 24.36
CA SER A 233 15.42 -14.26 25.63
C SER A 233 14.54 -13.10 26.09
N THR A 234 14.22 -12.18 25.18
CA THR A 234 13.32 -11.05 25.41
C THR A 234 11.91 -11.51 25.70
N TYR A 235 11.38 -12.48 24.92
CA TYR A 235 10.07 -13.07 25.16
C TYR A 235 9.96 -13.71 26.54
N GLN A 236 10.95 -14.54 26.92
CA GLN A 236 11.01 -15.18 28.23
C GLN A 236 11.10 -14.17 29.38
N GLY A 237 11.78 -13.05 29.18
CA GLY A 237 11.85 -11.95 30.13
C GLY A 237 10.51 -11.23 30.31
N ALA A 238 9.75 -11.03 29.23
CA ALA A 238 8.48 -10.29 29.23
C ALA A 238 7.26 -11.16 29.62
N ALA A 239 7.15 -12.36 29.06
CA ALA A 239 6.01 -13.27 29.27
C ALA A 239 6.22 -14.28 30.42
N GLY A 240 7.47 -14.51 30.85
CA GLY A 240 7.76 -15.49 31.88
C GLY A 240 7.69 -16.95 31.41
N MET A 241 7.58 -17.18 30.11
CA MET A 241 7.57 -18.50 29.47
C MET A 241 8.44 -18.52 28.21
N PRO A 242 8.88 -19.70 27.71
CA PRO A 242 9.67 -19.80 26.49
C PRO A 242 8.95 -19.16 25.30
N LEU A 243 9.70 -18.86 24.22
CA LEU A 243 9.12 -18.33 22.98
C LEU A 243 7.95 -19.20 22.54
N ASP A 244 6.80 -18.56 22.46
CA ASP A 244 5.51 -19.13 22.09
C ASP A 244 4.88 -18.15 21.11
N LEU A 245 5.14 -18.38 19.82
CA LEU A 245 4.77 -17.49 18.74
C LEU A 245 4.31 -18.33 17.54
N GLU A 246 3.12 -18.02 17.04
CA GLU A 246 2.58 -18.59 15.80
C GLU A 246 2.43 -17.49 14.75
N LEU A 247 3.21 -17.55 13.67
CA LEU A 247 3.21 -16.53 12.62
C LEU A 247 2.05 -16.74 11.64
N TYR A 248 1.21 -15.72 11.48
CA TYR A 248 0.04 -15.73 10.59
C TYR A 248 0.17 -14.83 9.37
N TYR A 249 1.01 -13.80 9.42
CA TYR A 249 1.21 -12.89 8.29
C TYR A 249 2.59 -12.25 8.30
N VAL A 250 3.15 -12.03 7.10
CA VAL A 250 4.42 -11.33 6.86
C VAL A 250 4.23 -10.33 5.73
N LEU A 251 4.75 -9.12 5.90
CA LEU A 251 4.80 -8.09 4.87
C LEU A 251 6.17 -7.39 4.90
N PRO A 252 7.10 -7.72 3.98
CA PRO A 252 8.37 -7.03 3.86
C PRO A 252 8.23 -5.71 3.10
N HIS A 253 9.24 -4.85 3.22
CA HIS A 253 9.31 -3.57 2.54
C HIS A 253 10.76 -3.16 2.24
N TYR A 254 10.97 -2.75 0.99
CA TYR A 254 12.16 -2.07 0.46
C TYR A 254 11.74 -1.19 -0.73
N HIS A 255 12.64 -0.30 -1.17
CA HIS A 255 12.42 0.59 -2.32
C HIS A 255 13.05 0.00 -3.60
N TYR A 256 13.20 0.83 -4.62
CA TYR A 256 13.39 0.42 -6.02
C TYR A 256 14.73 -0.27 -6.33
N LEU A 257 15.74 -0.15 -5.47
CA LEU A 257 17.00 -0.91 -5.57
C LEU A 257 16.88 -2.30 -4.94
N GLY A 258 15.88 -2.51 -4.08
CA GLY A 258 15.64 -3.79 -3.43
C GLY A 258 15.34 -4.89 -4.44
N ASN A 259 16.06 -6.00 -4.35
CA ASN A 259 15.94 -7.12 -5.28
C ASN A 259 15.80 -8.47 -4.57
N TYR A 260 15.68 -8.48 -3.24
CA TYR A 260 15.59 -9.69 -2.45
C TYR A 260 15.10 -9.43 -1.02
N PHE A 261 14.22 -10.29 -0.53
CA PHE A 261 13.97 -10.46 0.89
C PHE A 261 13.79 -11.94 1.23
N ASP A 262 14.30 -12.37 2.39
CA ASP A 262 14.08 -13.70 2.94
C ASP A 262 13.89 -13.65 4.45
N LEU A 263 12.89 -14.40 4.94
CA LEU A 263 12.67 -14.66 6.35
C LEU A 263 12.89 -16.14 6.63
N THR A 264 13.84 -16.45 7.49
CA THR A 264 14.25 -17.81 7.85
C THR A 264 14.08 -18.02 9.35
N VAL A 265 13.58 -19.19 9.76
CA VAL A 265 13.47 -19.56 11.18
C VAL A 265 14.86 -19.76 11.79
N LEU A 266 15.10 -19.17 12.96
CA LEU A 266 16.33 -19.28 13.73
C LEU A 266 16.14 -20.25 14.89
N GLY A 267 16.91 -21.35 14.91
CA GLY A 267 16.90 -22.36 15.96
C GLY A 267 15.68 -23.27 15.97
N GLY A 268 15.68 -24.23 16.89
CA GLY A 268 14.57 -25.17 17.08
C GLY A 268 14.43 -26.22 15.97
N PRO A 269 13.27 -26.90 15.89
CA PRO A 269 13.03 -27.99 14.93
C PRO A 269 13.00 -27.54 13.45
N GLN A 270 12.69 -26.27 13.20
CA GLN A 270 12.57 -25.68 11.85
C GLN A 270 13.79 -24.79 11.50
N ASP A 271 14.90 -24.90 12.23
CA ASP A 271 16.10 -24.08 12.02
C ASP A 271 16.57 -24.08 10.55
N GLY A 272 16.77 -22.88 9.99
CA GLY A 272 17.21 -22.69 8.60
C GLY A 272 16.12 -22.84 7.54
N GLN A 273 14.86 -23.04 7.94
CA GLN A 273 13.74 -23.04 7.01
C GLN A 273 13.36 -21.60 6.61
N SER A 274 13.48 -21.29 5.32
CA SER A 274 12.88 -20.08 4.73
C SER A 274 11.36 -20.23 4.71
N VAL A 275 10.67 -19.29 5.35
CA VAL A 275 9.20 -19.26 5.51
C VAL A 275 8.56 -18.15 4.68
N PHE A 276 9.35 -17.19 4.23
CA PHE A 276 8.95 -16.16 3.28
C PHE A 276 10.16 -15.82 2.39
N ARG A 277 9.90 -15.61 1.10
CA ARG A 277 10.91 -15.12 0.15
C ARG A 277 10.27 -14.24 -0.92
N LEU A 278 10.91 -13.12 -1.19
CA LEU A 278 10.59 -12.22 -2.30
C LEU A 278 11.86 -12.03 -3.14
N ASP A 279 11.73 -12.22 -4.45
CA ASP A 279 12.82 -12.03 -5.42
C ASP A 279 12.46 -10.89 -6.37
N GLY A 280 13.34 -9.90 -6.50
CA GLY A 280 13.16 -8.72 -7.34
C GLY A 280 12.28 -7.64 -6.73
N PHE A 281 12.10 -6.54 -7.46
CA PHE A 281 11.18 -5.47 -7.10
C PHE A 281 9.86 -5.62 -7.88
N ASN A 282 8.74 -5.40 -7.21
CA ASN A 282 7.41 -5.30 -7.83
C ASN A 282 6.60 -4.20 -7.12
N ALA A 283 5.52 -3.75 -7.75
CA ALA A 283 4.54 -2.84 -7.15
C ALA A 283 3.29 -3.59 -6.64
N ASP A 284 3.44 -4.88 -6.33
CA ASP A 284 2.36 -5.71 -5.82
C ASP A 284 2.23 -5.57 -4.30
N ALA A 285 1.08 -5.99 -3.76
CA ALA A 285 0.96 -6.27 -2.34
C ALA A 285 1.86 -7.46 -1.99
N ASN A 286 2.96 -7.22 -1.26
CA ASN A 286 3.96 -8.24 -0.97
C ASN A 286 3.68 -9.04 0.31
N GLY A 287 2.50 -8.82 0.90
CA GLY A 287 2.06 -9.51 2.09
C GLY A 287 1.64 -10.96 1.84
N GLN A 288 2.00 -11.85 2.77
CA GLN A 288 1.63 -13.26 2.71
C GLN A 288 1.02 -13.71 4.04
N ALA A 289 -0.17 -14.30 3.94
CA ALA A 289 -0.85 -14.97 5.04
C ALA A 289 -0.51 -16.47 5.10
N TYR A 290 -0.61 -17.03 6.30
CA TYR A 290 -0.35 -18.45 6.58
C TYR A 290 -1.60 -19.09 7.19
N PRO A 291 -2.48 -19.72 6.38
CA PRO A 291 -3.67 -20.41 6.90
C PRO A 291 -3.34 -21.49 7.93
N GLU A 292 -2.21 -22.17 7.75
CA GLU A 292 -1.54 -22.96 8.78
C GLU A 292 -0.38 -22.11 9.31
N PRO A 293 -0.41 -21.65 10.56
CA PRO A 293 0.62 -20.76 11.07
C PRO A 293 1.99 -21.43 11.14
N ILE A 294 3.05 -20.64 11.01
CA ILE A 294 4.40 -21.12 11.31
C ILE A 294 4.60 -21.10 12.83
N ASP A 295 4.58 -22.29 13.43
CA ASP A 295 4.83 -22.50 14.86
C ASP A 295 6.33 -22.37 15.20
N LEU A 296 6.67 -21.38 16.03
CA LEU A 296 8.03 -21.15 16.52
C LEU A 296 8.33 -21.82 17.87
N THR A 297 7.51 -22.76 18.33
CA THR A 297 7.75 -23.50 19.57
C THR A 297 9.15 -24.14 19.57
N GLY A 298 10.00 -23.69 20.50
CA GLY A 298 11.37 -24.16 20.66
C GLY A 298 12.39 -23.54 19.70
N ALA A 299 11.99 -22.60 18.85
CA ALA A 299 12.88 -21.74 18.08
C ALA A 299 13.46 -20.61 18.95
N GLN A 300 14.43 -19.89 18.41
CA GLN A 300 15.01 -18.68 19.00
C GLN A 300 14.39 -17.41 18.42
N GLY A 301 13.96 -17.43 17.16
CA GLY A 301 13.38 -16.27 16.48
C GLY A 301 13.53 -16.38 14.97
N PHE A 302 14.02 -15.32 14.33
CA PHE A 302 14.19 -15.27 12.89
C PHE A 302 15.57 -14.77 12.50
N ARG A 303 16.05 -15.23 11.34
CA ARG A 303 17.01 -14.53 10.51
C ARG A 303 16.25 -13.86 9.38
N PHE A 304 16.51 -12.57 9.12
CA PHE A 304 15.98 -11.92 7.93
C PHE A 304 17.13 -11.36 7.08
N THR A 305 16.92 -11.30 5.77
CA THR A 305 17.88 -10.76 4.82
C THR A 305 17.17 -9.88 3.81
N CYS A 306 17.63 -8.63 3.65
CA CYS A 306 17.28 -7.80 2.50
C CYS A 306 18.44 -7.78 1.52
N GLY A 307 18.21 -7.50 0.26
CA GLY A 307 19.31 -7.06 -0.58
C GLY A 307 18.90 -6.22 -1.76
N TYR A 308 19.92 -5.66 -2.39
CA TYR A 308 19.82 -4.49 -3.24
C TYR A 308 20.79 -4.61 -4.40
N ASP A 309 20.35 -4.21 -5.59
CA ASP A 309 21.20 -3.96 -6.76
C ASP A 309 21.27 -2.45 -6.99
N ASN A 310 22.33 -1.81 -6.46
CA ASN A 310 22.55 -0.39 -6.60
C ASN A 310 23.32 -0.10 -7.89
N TRP A 311 22.58 0.11 -8.97
CA TRP A 311 23.11 0.51 -10.28
C TRP A 311 23.47 2.00 -10.38
N THR A 312 23.23 2.79 -9.33
CA THR A 312 23.56 4.23 -9.30
C THR A 312 25.04 4.45 -8.96
N ASP A 313 25.52 5.69 -9.13
CA ASP A 313 26.88 6.08 -8.74
C ASP A 313 26.99 6.60 -7.29
N GLN A 314 25.87 6.62 -6.56
CA GLN A 314 25.80 7.09 -5.18
C GLN A 314 25.76 5.91 -4.21
N THR A 315 26.30 6.13 -3.02
CA THR A 315 26.03 5.27 -1.87
C THR A 315 24.62 5.57 -1.36
N VAL A 316 23.84 4.51 -1.12
CA VAL A 316 22.45 4.60 -0.66
C VAL A 316 22.34 4.00 0.74
N GLY A 317 21.67 4.71 1.65
CA GLY A 317 21.45 4.28 3.03
C GLY A 317 19.98 4.12 3.38
N TRP A 318 19.66 4.10 4.68
CA TRP A 318 18.28 4.01 5.15
C TRP A 318 17.55 5.35 5.04
N GLY A 319 16.34 5.35 4.48
CA GLY A 319 15.49 6.54 4.47
C GLY A 319 14.36 6.48 3.46
N ILE A 320 13.87 7.67 3.11
CA ILE A 320 12.85 7.93 2.07
C ILE A 320 13.49 8.62 0.86
N GLY A 321 12.71 8.89 -0.19
CA GLY A 321 13.19 9.54 -1.41
C GLY A 321 14.10 8.62 -2.22
N ASP A 322 15.37 9.00 -2.39
CA ASP A 322 16.41 8.24 -3.09
C ASP A 322 17.15 7.24 -2.19
N GLN A 323 16.68 7.07 -0.95
CA GLN A 323 17.20 6.12 0.02
C GLN A 323 16.43 4.78 0.00
N GLU A 324 16.92 3.78 0.72
CA GLU A 324 16.35 2.43 0.80
C GLU A 324 15.77 2.11 2.19
N MET A 325 15.03 1.00 2.27
CA MET A 325 14.55 0.44 3.54
C MET A 325 14.73 -1.08 3.58
N CYS A 326 14.89 -1.62 4.78
CA CYS A 326 14.86 -3.05 5.07
C CYS A 326 13.99 -3.29 6.29
N VAL A 327 12.69 -3.47 6.10
CA VAL A 327 11.75 -3.65 7.21
C VAL A 327 10.70 -4.68 6.88
N MET A 328 10.18 -5.33 7.92
CA MET A 328 9.06 -6.25 7.78
C MET A 328 8.09 -6.09 8.96
N LEU A 329 6.80 -6.06 8.63
CA LEU A 329 5.69 -6.25 9.56
C LEU A 329 5.36 -7.75 9.62
N GLY A 330 5.28 -8.30 10.83
CA GLY A 330 4.70 -9.61 11.07
C GLY A 330 3.51 -9.54 12.01
N LEU A 331 2.51 -10.41 11.80
CA LEU A 331 1.37 -10.60 12.70
C LEU A 331 1.35 -12.04 13.19
N ALA A 332 1.30 -12.22 14.51
CA ALA A 332 1.42 -13.52 15.14
C ALA A 332 0.47 -13.68 16.34
N ASP A 333 0.11 -14.92 16.70
CA ASP A 333 -0.32 -15.17 18.08
C ASP A 333 0.92 -15.07 18.97
N SER A 334 0.90 -14.10 19.89
CA SER A 334 2.01 -13.81 20.79
C SER A 334 1.50 -13.03 22.00
N ALA A 335 2.07 -13.31 23.17
CA ALA A 335 1.80 -12.55 24.40
C ALA A 335 2.56 -11.21 24.43
N VAL A 336 3.57 -11.02 23.57
CA VAL A 336 4.53 -9.92 23.60
C VAL A 336 4.59 -9.23 22.24
N LEU A 337 4.48 -7.90 22.22
CA LEU A 337 4.83 -7.08 21.06
C LEU A 337 6.34 -7.02 20.96
N MET A 338 6.92 -7.24 19.77
CA MET A 338 8.36 -7.26 19.60
C MET A 338 8.80 -6.29 18.51
N ASP A 339 9.89 -5.58 18.77
CA ASP A 339 10.58 -4.76 17.77
C ASP A 339 12.05 -5.16 17.79
N ALA A 340 12.54 -5.63 16.65
CA ALA A 340 13.91 -6.09 16.49
C ALA A 340 14.61 -5.28 15.41
N SER A 341 15.80 -4.77 15.70
CA SER A 341 16.49 -3.86 14.79
C SER A 341 18.00 -4.03 14.82
N VAL A 342 18.62 -3.91 13.64
CA VAL A 342 20.04 -3.56 13.51
C VAL A 342 20.16 -2.05 13.48
N ALA A 343 20.75 -1.47 14.53
CA ALA A 343 20.88 -0.04 14.69
C ALA A 343 21.97 0.56 13.78
N GLU A 344 21.79 1.83 13.39
CA GLU A 344 22.78 2.60 12.62
C GLU A 344 24.21 2.50 13.22
N GLY A 345 25.19 2.28 12.37
CA GLY A 345 26.61 2.13 12.70
C GLY A 345 27.02 0.81 13.38
N SER A 346 26.18 -0.22 13.37
CA SER A 346 26.44 -1.52 14.03
C SER A 346 26.68 -2.70 13.07
N GLY A 347 26.31 -2.54 11.80
CA GLY A 347 26.54 -3.48 10.72
C GLY A 347 27.98 -3.47 10.22
N GLN A 348 28.37 -4.55 9.55
CA GLN A 348 29.67 -4.67 8.91
C GLN A 348 29.64 -5.62 7.72
N VAL A 349 30.48 -5.35 6.72
CA VAL A 349 30.77 -6.30 5.64
C VAL A 349 31.49 -7.51 6.23
N VAL A 350 30.90 -8.70 6.08
CA VAL A 350 31.45 -9.97 6.57
C VAL A 350 32.06 -10.85 5.48
N GLY A 351 31.76 -10.56 4.21
CA GLY A 351 32.29 -11.32 3.09
C GLY A 351 31.64 -10.99 1.76
N THR A 352 31.78 -11.89 0.80
CA THR A 352 31.19 -11.80 -0.53
C THR A 352 30.71 -13.16 -0.99
N GLU A 353 29.57 -13.22 -1.67
CA GLU A 353 29.11 -14.39 -2.42
C GLU A 353 29.11 -14.05 -3.92
N GLY A 354 30.13 -14.53 -4.64
CA GLY A 354 30.36 -14.07 -6.01
C GLY A 354 30.73 -12.58 -6.01
N GLU A 355 29.92 -11.75 -6.66
CA GLU A 355 30.07 -10.28 -6.71
C GLU A 355 29.19 -9.56 -5.68
N ILE A 356 28.37 -10.30 -4.93
CA ILE A 356 27.43 -9.75 -3.95
C ILE A 356 28.15 -9.50 -2.62
N LEU A 357 28.09 -8.27 -2.11
CA LEU A 357 28.59 -7.90 -0.79
C LEU A 357 27.68 -8.45 0.31
N LEU A 358 28.23 -9.12 1.32
CA LEU A 358 27.47 -9.65 2.44
C LEU A 358 27.71 -8.80 3.69
N ASN A 359 26.64 -8.25 4.26
CA ASN A 359 26.63 -7.44 5.47
C ASN A 359 25.85 -8.13 6.58
N GLU A 360 26.39 -8.09 7.80
CA GLU A 360 25.71 -8.59 8.99
C GLU A 360 25.79 -7.57 10.11
N GLY A 361 24.76 -7.51 10.94
CA GLY A 361 24.71 -6.64 12.12
C GLY A 361 24.07 -7.32 13.32
N PRO A 362 24.40 -6.90 14.55
CA PRO A 362 23.74 -7.39 15.75
C PRO A 362 22.27 -6.94 15.77
N CYS A 363 21.35 -7.84 16.10
CA CYS A 363 19.93 -7.54 16.21
C CYS A 363 19.54 -7.31 17.68
N ASP A 364 19.19 -6.06 18.01
CA ASP A 364 18.65 -5.70 19.32
C ASP A 364 17.14 -5.91 19.34
N VAL A 365 16.63 -6.61 20.37
CA VAL A 365 15.20 -6.96 20.48
C VAL A 365 14.58 -6.31 21.71
N VAL A 366 13.51 -5.54 21.49
CA VAL A 366 12.67 -4.96 22.54
C VAL A 366 11.35 -5.73 22.60
N GLY A 367 10.91 -6.08 23.81
CA GLY A 367 9.64 -6.74 24.07
C GLY A 367 8.75 -5.86 24.94
N LEU A 368 7.52 -5.64 24.51
CA LEU A 368 6.53 -4.79 25.18
C LEU A 368 5.24 -5.58 25.42
N PRO A 369 4.52 -5.34 26.54
CA PRO A 369 3.21 -5.92 26.73
C PRO A 369 2.22 -5.35 25.71
N LYS A 370 1.26 -6.17 25.27
CA LYS A 370 0.11 -5.68 24.48
C LYS A 370 -0.70 -4.68 25.29
N HIS A 371 -1.34 -3.73 24.62
CA HIS A 371 -2.31 -2.86 25.26
C HIS A 371 -3.40 -3.71 25.95
N ALA A 372 -3.84 -3.31 27.15
CA ALA A 372 -4.71 -4.14 27.99
C ALA A 372 -6.09 -4.43 27.36
N ALA A 373 -6.49 -3.68 26.34
CA ALA A 373 -7.73 -3.90 25.59
C ALA A 373 -7.59 -4.90 24.42
N GLN A 374 -6.37 -5.28 24.05
CA GLN A 374 -6.05 -6.26 23.00
C GLN A 374 -6.21 -7.70 23.52
N THR A 375 -7.45 -8.05 23.88
CA THR A 375 -7.84 -9.34 24.45
C THR A 375 -8.85 -10.07 23.56
N MET A 376 -8.95 -11.39 23.75
CA MET A 376 -10.05 -12.19 23.22
C MET A 376 -11.43 -11.60 23.57
N PRO A 377 -12.47 -11.93 22.78
CA PRO A 377 -13.84 -11.55 23.09
C PRO A 377 -14.30 -11.93 24.50
N THR A 378 -15.04 -11.03 25.11
CA THR A 378 -15.75 -11.23 26.37
C THR A 378 -17.02 -12.06 26.17
N GLU A 379 -17.55 -12.65 27.25
CA GLU A 379 -18.83 -13.38 27.19
C GLU A 379 -20.00 -12.51 26.69
N ALA A 380 -19.97 -11.20 26.96
CA ALA A 380 -20.98 -10.27 26.48
C ALA A 380 -20.88 -10.04 24.98
N GLU A 381 -19.66 -9.84 24.45
CA GLU A 381 -19.40 -9.71 23.00
C GLU A 381 -19.76 -11.01 22.25
N LEU A 382 -19.48 -12.18 22.83
CA LEU A 382 -19.84 -13.49 22.24
C LEU A 382 -21.35 -13.73 22.14
N ALA A 383 -22.13 -13.14 23.05
CA ALA A 383 -23.58 -13.34 23.13
C ALA A 383 -24.40 -12.28 22.36
N ALA A 384 -23.79 -11.13 22.05
CA ALA A 384 -24.40 -10.07 21.25
C ALA A 384 -24.37 -10.44 19.75
N PRO A 385 -25.27 -9.90 18.91
CA PRO A 385 -25.14 -9.97 17.46
C PRO A 385 -23.88 -9.23 16.97
N LEU A 386 -23.52 -9.42 15.69
CA LEU A 386 -22.42 -8.67 15.07
C LEU A 386 -22.67 -7.16 15.20
N TYR A 387 -21.73 -6.46 15.83
CA TYR A 387 -21.72 -5.01 15.86
C TYR A 387 -21.04 -4.47 14.61
N VAL A 388 -21.77 -3.67 13.84
CA VAL A 388 -21.23 -2.89 12.72
C VAL A 388 -21.25 -1.42 13.16
N PRO A 389 -20.09 -0.72 13.18
CA PRO A 389 -20.03 0.69 13.55
C PRO A 389 -20.84 1.54 12.55
N PRO A 390 -21.32 2.72 12.96
CA PRO A 390 -21.95 3.64 12.03
C PRO A 390 -20.97 4.08 10.94
N SER A 391 -21.46 4.19 9.71
CA SER A 391 -20.70 4.78 8.58
C SER A 391 -21.03 6.25 8.45
N ASP A 392 -20.06 7.05 7.99
CA ASP A 392 -20.31 8.45 7.67
C ASP A 392 -21.32 8.57 6.51
N PRO A 393 -22.11 9.66 6.44
CA PRO A 393 -23.17 9.82 5.43
C PRO A 393 -22.71 9.69 3.96
N GLY A 394 -21.41 9.87 3.67
CA GLY A 394 -20.82 9.71 2.34
C GLY A 394 -20.21 8.33 2.09
N ASP A 395 -20.04 7.52 3.14
CA ASP A 395 -19.44 6.19 3.08
C ASP A 395 -20.46 5.06 2.91
N VAL A 396 -21.71 5.35 3.23
CA VAL A 396 -22.82 4.41 3.07
C VAL A 396 -22.89 3.98 1.60
N ASP A 397 -22.77 2.67 1.37
CA ASP A 397 -22.75 2.03 0.04
C ASP A 397 -21.48 2.28 -0.81
N LEU A 398 -20.40 2.84 -0.25
CA LEU A 398 -19.13 2.88 -0.97
C LEU A 398 -18.60 1.46 -1.18
N PRO A 399 -18.31 1.05 -2.43
CA PRO A 399 -17.58 -0.19 -2.63
C PRO A 399 -16.14 0.01 -2.13
N PRO A 400 -15.51 -1.05 -1.59
CA PRO A 400 -14.11 -0.97 -1.17
C PRO A 400 -13.15 -0.73 -2.35
N LEU A 401 -13.62 -0.99 -3.57
CA LEU A 401 -12.92 -0.73 -4.83
C LEU A 401 -13.87 -0.06 -5.81
N ASP A 402 -13.40 1.00 -6.45
CA ASP A 402 -14.10 1.53 -7.60
C ASP A 402 -14.13 0.51 -8.74
N GLN A 403 -15.29 0.43 -9.39
CA GLN A 403 -15.39 -0.37 -10.61
C GLN A 403 -14.55 0.31 -11.69
N CYS A 404 -13.63 -0.43 -12.29
CA CYS A 404 -12.90 0.06 -13.46
C CYS A 404 -13.89 0.43 -14.58
N VAL A 405 -13.70 1.62 -15.16
CA VAL A 405 -14.46 2.11 -16.32
C VAL A 405 -13.49 2.45 -17.45
N ASP A 406 -13.75 1.92 -18.65
CA ASP A 406 -12.98 2.25 -19.85
C ASP A 406 -12.94 3.78 -20.08
N VAL A 407 -11.79 4.29 -20.51
CA VAL A 407 -11.65 5.72 -20.81
C VAL A 407 -12.55 6.08 -22.00
N PRO A 408 -13.49 7.03 -21.85
CA PRO A 408 -14.39 7.39 -22.94
C PRO A 408 -13.63 7.94 -24.14
N ALA A 409 -13.96 7.49 -25.35
CA ALA A 409 -13.39 8.04 -26.58
C ALA A 409 -13.66 9.56 -26.77
N SER A 410 -14.63 10.10 -26.03
CA SER A 410 -14.95 11.54 -25.99
C SER A 410 -14.13 12.33 -24.97
N ALA A 411 -13.25 11.69 -24.20
CA ALA A 411 -12.35 12.38 -23.28
C ALA A 411 -11.44 13.34 -24.05
N VAL A 412 -11.18 14.50 -23.45
CA VAL A 412 -10.45 15.61 -24.04
C VAL A 412 -9.08 15.69 -23.38
N GLY A 413 -8.02 15.79 -24.21
CA GLY A 413 -6.66 15.89 -23.72
C GLY A 413 -6.41 17.12 -22.84
N GLU A 414 -5.53 16.94 -21.86
CA GLU A 414 -5.03 17.99 -20.98
C GLU A 414 -3.76 18.64 -21.55
N GLY A 415 -3.94 19.76 -22.24
CA GLY A 415 -2.85 20.58 -22.75
C GLY A 415 -2.43 20.18 -24.17
N ALA A 416 -1.14 20.34 -24.48
CA ALA A 416 -0.62 20.07 -25.81
C ALA A 416 -0.34 18.57 -26.01
N PRO A 417 -0.78 17.94 -27.12
CA PRO A 417 -0.58 16.53 -27.39
C PRO A 417 0.84 16.27 -27.95
N THR A 418 1.85 16.44 -27.09
CA THR A 418 3.27 16.21 -27.45
C THR A 418 3.88 15.06 -26.67
N LEU A 419 4.98 14.49 -27.19
CA LEU A 419 5.68 13.39 -26.50
C LEU A 419 6.19 13.86 -25.13
N SER A 420 6.77 15.05 -25.06
CA SER A 420 7.24 15.62 -23.79
C SER A 420 6.12 15.71 -22.75
N ARG A 421 4.91 16.14 -23.14
CA ARG A 421 3.77 16.19 -22.22
C ARG A 421 3.35 14.79 -21.77
N VAL A 422 3.16 13.86 -22.71
CA VAL A 422 2.79 12.46 -22.39
C VAL A 422 3.80 11.82 -21.45
N ARG A 423 5.10 12.05 -21.68
CA ARG A 423 6.18 11.63 -20.78
C ARG A 423 5.97 12.20 -19.38
N ASP A 424 5.88 13.52 -19.27
CA ASP A 424 5.96 14.23 -18.00
C ASP A 424 4.67 14.12 -17.15
N THR A 425 3.54 13.70 -17.74
CA THR A 425 2.26 13.56 -17.02
C THR A 425 1.70 12.16 -16.91
N LEU A 426 1.87 11.29 -17.92
CA LEU A 426 1.31 9.92 -17.89
C LEU A 426 2.40 8.89 -17.62
N LEU A 427 3.46 8.88 -18.43
CA LEU A 427 4.47 7.82 -18.37
C LEU A 427 5.28 7.89 -17.06
N VAL A 428 5.70 9.08 -16.65
CA VAL A 428 6.47 9.26 -15.41
C VAL A 428 5.62 8.98 -14.17
N SER A 429 4.40 9.51 -14.12
CA SER A 429 3.54 9.46 -12.93
C SER A 429 2.89 8.11 -12.68
N SER A 430 2.71 7.31 -13.73
CA SER A 430 1.88 6.11 -13.67
C SER A 430 2.60 4.84 -14.12
N CYS A 431 3.67 4.95 -14.92
CA CYS A 431 4.38 3.79 -15.47
C CYS A 431 5.84 3.69 -14.99
N GLN A 432 6.51 4.82 -14.79
CA GLN A 432 7.82 4.89 -14.11
C GLN A 432 7.67 4.99 -12.59
N PHE A 433 6.47 5.29 -12.09
CA PHE A 433 6.16 5.16 -10.67
C PHE A 433 6.52 3.73 -10.24
N SER A 434 7.33 3.60 -9.19
CA SER A 434 7.93 2.32 -8.75
C SER A 434 9.01 1.73 -9.64
N SER A 435 9.59 2.52 -10.54
CA SER A 435 10.64 2.08 -11.47
C SER A 435 10.24 0.88 -12.36
N CYS A 436 8.94 0.56 -12.47
CA CYS A 436 8.46 -0.58 -13.26
C CYS A 436 8.92 -0.49 -14.72
N HIS A 437 8.94 0.71 -15.29
CA HIS A 437 9.42 0.97 -16.63
C HIS A 437 10.65 1.89 -16.67
N ALA A 438 11.57 1.74 -15.71
CA ALA A 438 12.79 2.54 -15.64
C ALA A 438 14.07 1.67 -15.60
N GLY A 439 15.09 2.10 -16.34
CA GLY A 439 16.44 1.54 -16.27
C GLY A 439 16.59 0.14 -16.87
N ALA A 440 17.69 -0.54 -16.52
CA ALA A 440 18.12 -1.79 -17.15
C ALA A 440 17.21 -3.00 -16.88
N SER A 441 16.42 -2.95 -15.79
CA SER A 441 15.51 -4.02 -15.35
C SER A 441 14.04 -3.69 -15.64
N ALA A 442 13.77 -2.74 -16.54
CA ALA A 442 12.42 -2.31 -16.86
C ALA A 442 11.53 -3.47 -17.34
N ALA A 443 10.29 -3.48 -16.87
CA ALA A 443 9.27 -4.47 -17.17
C ALA A 443 9.07 -4.61 -18.68
N ALA A 444 9.01 -5.86 -19.14
CA ALA A 444 8.99 -6.25 -20.55
C ALA A 444 10.16 -5.71 -21.40
N GLY A 445 11.19 -5.12 -20.78
CA GLY A 445 12.30 -4.44 -21.43
C GLY A 445 11.93 -3.07 -22.00
N LEU A 446 10.85 -2.43 -21.55
CA LEU A 446 10.41 -1.11 -21.99
C LEU A 446 10.94 -0.03 -21.03
N ASP A 447 11.99 0.66 -21.43
CA ASP A 447 12.62 1.72 -20.62
C ASP A 447 12.07 3.11 -20.98
N LEU A 448 11.11 3.60 -20.20
CA LEU A 448 10.52 4.93 -20.40
C LEU A 448 11.44 6.06 -19.95
N THR A 449 12.61 5.75 -19.39
CA THR A 449 13.68 6.71 -19.06
C THR A 449 14.77 6.79 -20.14
N ALA A 450 14.62 6.04 -21.24
CA ALA A 450 15.57 6.02 -22.33
C ALA A 450 15.84 7.44 -22.87
N THR A 451 17.12 7.70 -23.20
CA THR A 451 17.55 9.01 -23.74
C THR A 451 16.79 9.38 -25.01
N ASP A 452 16.47 8.38 -25.84
CA ASP A 452 15.65 8.51 -27.03
C ASP A 452 14.31 7.78 -26.80
N LEU A 453 13.46 8.39 -25.99
CA LEU A 453 12.14 7.86 -25.65
C LEU A 453 11.26 7.66 -26.89
N HIS A 454 11.36 8.54 -27.89
CA HIS A 454 10.61 8.40 -29.13
C HIS A 454 10.98 7.10 -29.84
N ALA A 455 12.27 6.84 -30.03
CA ALA A 455 12.74 5.60 -30.64
C ALA A 455 12.34 4.38 -29.82
N GLU A 456 12.45 4.44 -28.49
CA GLU A 456 11.99 3.36 -27.62
C GLU A 456 10.50 3.06 -27.87
N LEU A 457 9.62 4.05 -27.79
CA LEU A 457 8.18 3.85 -28.00
C LEU A 457 7.82 3.33 -29.41
N MET A 458 8.52 3.79 -30.45
CA MET A 458 8.24 3.39 -31.84
C MET A 458 8.80 2.03 -32.21
N GLN A 459 9.93 1.63 -31.63
CA GLN A 459 10.68 0.44 -32.03
C GLN A 459 10.57 -0.70 -31.00
N HIS A 460 9.98 -0.45 -29.83
CA HIS A 460 9.83 -1.45 -28.79
C HIS A 460 9.06 -2.67 -29.30
N VAL A 461 9.65 -3.84 -29.09
CA VAL A 461 9.04 -5.13 -29.44
C VAL A 461 8.15 -5.57 -28.30
N VAL A 462 6.84 -5.35 -28.46
CA VAL A 462 5.81 -5.77 -27.50
C VAL A 462 5.94 -7.26 -27.17
N LYS A 463 6.04 -7.57 -25.87
CA LYS A 463 6.18 -8.96 -25.37
C LYS A 463 4.86 -9.71 -25.24
N ALA A 464 3.74 -8.99 -25.20
CA ALA A 464 2.40 -9.59 -25.17
C ALA A 464 2.09 -10.33 -26.48
N ASN A 465 1.15 -11.28 -26.42
CA ASN A 465 0.68 -12.02 -27.60
C ASN A 465 -0.23 -11.14 -28.48
N THR A 466 0.35 -10.18 -29.20
CA THR A 466 -0.34 -9.25 -30.09
C THR A 466 0.47 -9.01 -31.36
N ASP A 467 -0.17 -8.53 -32.43
CA ASP A 467 0.52 -8.03 -33.63
C ASP A 467 0.65 -6.49 -33.63
N LEU A 468 0.06 -5.83 -32.63
CA LEU A 468 0.07 -4.38 -32.54
C LEU A 468 1.46 -3.88 -32.12
N PRO A 469 1.99 -2.81 -32.75
CA PRO A 469 3.15 -2.11 -32.22
C PRO A 469 2.79 -1.46 -30.88
N LEU A 470 3.82 -1.08 -30.09
CA LEU A 470 3.59 -0.35 -28.85
C LEU A 470 2.84 0.96 -29.13
N VAL A 471 3.29 1.70 -30.15
CA VAL A 471 2.60 2.86 -30.71
C VAL A 471 2.51 2.74 -32.23
N ALA A 472 1.31 2.95 -32.78
CA ALA A 472 1.02 3.06 -34.20
C ALA A 472 0.68 4.52 -34.54
N PRO A 473 1.60 5.29 -35.14
CA PRO A 473 1.36 6.68 -35.52
C PRO A 473 0.07 6.87 -36.34
N GLY A 474 -0.82 7.74 -35.88
CA GLY A 474 -2.11 8.03 -36.49
C GLY A 474 -3.23 7.03 -36.18
N ASP A 475 -2.95 5.97 -35.39
CA ASP A 475 -3.91 4.92 -35.07
C ASP A 475 -3.85 4.52 -33.59
N PRO A 476 -4.58 5.23 -32.70
CA PRO A 476 -4.65 4.87 -31.28
C PRO A 476 -5.21 3.47 -31.04
N ALA A 477 -6.23 3.05 -31.78
CA ALA A 477 -6.82 1.72 -31.63
C ALA A 477 -5.85 0.60 -32.05
N GLY A 478 -4.97 0.89 -33.01
CA GLY A 478 -3.86 0.01 -33.40
C GLY A 478 -2.62 0.11 -32.50
N SER A 479 -2.63 0.93 -31.45
CA SER A 479 -1.50 1.12 -30.53
C SER A 479 -1.68 0.31 -29.25
N TRP A 480 -0.77 -0.62 -28.96
CA TRP A 480 -0.87 -1.46 -27.77
C TRP A 480 -0.84 -0.67 -26.46
N LEU A 481 0.01 0.36 -26.38
CA LEU A 481 0.11 1.23 -25.20
C LEU A 481 -1.23 1.90 -24.88
N TYR A 482 -1.92 2.44 -25.89
CA TYR A 482 -3.20 3.11 -25.69
C TYR A 482 -4.26 2.14 -25.17
N ARG A 483 -4.35 0.93 -25.73
CA ARG A 483 -5.29 -0.10 -25.26
C ARG A 483 -5.05 -0.45 -23.79
N LEU A 484 -3.79 -0.63 -23.38
CA LEU A 484 -3.46 -0.96 -22.00
C LEU A 484 -3.88 0.12 -21.00
N VAL A 485 -3.86 1.41 -21.37
CA VAL A 485 -4.21 2.50 -20.44
C VAL A 485 -5.64 3.02 -20.59
N SER A 486 -6.40 2.53 -21.58
CA SER A 486 -7.77 3.01 -21.87
C SER A 486 -8.86 1.94 -21.77
N GLU A 487 -8.50 0.66 -21.78
CA GLU A 487 -9.41 -0.47 -21.61
C GLU A 487 -9.19 -1.12 -20.24
N CYS A 488 -10.26 -1.41 -19.49
CA CYS A 488 -10.20 -2.11 -18.21
C CYS A 488 -9.85 -3.60 -18.37
N GLU A 489 -10.35 -4.21 -19.45
CA GLU A 489 -10.08 -5.60 -19.83
C GLU A 489 -9.51 -5.66 -21.26
N PRO A 490 -8.28 -5.15 -21.48
CA PRO A 490 -7.65 -5.24 -22.78
C PRO A 490 -7.44 -6.70 -23.15
N THR A 491 -7.49 -7.00 -24.44
CA THR A 491 -7.40 -8.40 -24.93
C THR A 491 -6.24 -8.60 -25.89
N ASP A 492 -5.59 -9.77 -25.76
CA ASP A 492 -4.55 -10.24 -26.65
C ASP A 492 -5.11 -10.70 -28.01
N ARG A 493 -4.24 -11.17 -28.91
CA ARG A 493 -4.62 -11.66 -30.25
C ARG A 493 -5.68 -12.77 -30.23
N ASN A 494 -5.72 -13.56 -29.16
CA ASN A 494 -6.66 -14.67 -29.01
C ASN A 494 -7.98 -14.24 -28.35
N GLY A 495 -8.13 -12.96 -27.99
CA GLY A 495 -9.27 -12.45 -27.23
C GLY A 495 -9.18 -12.77 -25.74
N SER A 496 -7.99 -13.15 -25.25
CA SER A 496 -7.79 -13.43 -23.81
C SER A 496 -7.54 -12.11 -23.09
N PRO A 497 -8.20 -11.85 -21.95
CA PRO A 497 -7.92 -10.67 -21.14
C PRO A 497 -6.45 -10.64 -20.71
N VAL A 498 -5.86 -9.45 -20.73
CA VAL A 498 -4.57 -9.14 -20.13
C VAL A 498 -4.74 -8.01 -19.12
N ALA A 499 -3.80 -7.88 -18.19
CA ALA A 499 -3.84 -6.77 -17.24
C ALA A 499 -3.73 -5.42 -17.98
N HIS A 500 -4.57 -4.47 -17.60
CA HIS A 500 -4.43 -3.07 -17.99
C HIS A 500 -3.26 -2.42 -17.24
N MET A 501 -2.96 -1.17 -17.58
CA MET A 501 -1.94 -0.35 -16.95
C MET A 501 -2.56 0.90 -16.31
N PRO A 502 -2.09 1.35 -15.13
CA PRO A 502 -0.97 0.79 -14.34
C PRO A 502 -1.26 -0.61 -13.77
N LEU A 503 -0.21 -1.43 -13.69
CA LEU A 503 -0.35 -2.78 -13.14
C LEU A 503 -0.79 -2.70 -11.67
N ASN A 504 -1.63 -3.65 -11.24
CA ASN A 504 -2.19 -3.72 -9.88
C ASN A 504 -3.01 -2.47 -9.47
N SER A 505 -3.44 -1.66 -10.46
CA SER A 505 -4.41 -0.59 -10.25
C SER A 505 -5.85 -1.13 -10.38
N PRO A 506 -6.79 -0.74 -9.51
CA PRO A 506 -8.20 -1.08 -9.68
C PRO A 506 -8.87 -0.23 -10.78
N ALA A 507 -8.25 0.89 -11.17
CA ALA A 507 -8.76 1.83 -12.15
C ALA A 507 -7.69 2.26 -13.17
N LEU A 508 -8.13 2.78 -14.31
CA LEU A 508 -7.26 3.36 -15.33
C LEU A 508 -6.71 4.73 -14.90
N ALA A 509 -5.67 5.19 -15.58
CA ALA A 509 -5.16 6.55 -15.40
C ALA A 509 -6.21 7.61 -15.79
N ASP A 510 -5.99 8.85 -15.34
CA ASP A 510 -6.91 9.97 -15.60
C ASP A 510 -7.33 10.05 -17.09
N PRO A 511 -8.65 10.12 -17.39
CA PRO A 511 -9.16 10.15 -18.76
C PRO A 511 -8.58 11.27 -19.62
N GLY A 512 -8.27 12.42 -19.04
CA GLY A 512 -7.65 13.56 -19.73
C GLY A 512 -6.20 13.28 -20.11
N LEU A 513 -5.42 12.66 -19.22
CA LEU A 513 -4.05 12.21 -19.52
C LEU A 513 -4.03 11.13 -20.61
N VAL A 514 -4.94 10.16 -20.53
CA VAL A 514 -5.10 9.11 -21.55
C VAL A 514 -5.56 9.71 -22.88
N ALA A 515 -6.43 10.72 -22.86
CA ALA A 515 -6.81 11.47 -24.05
C ALA A 515 -5.65 12.28 -24.66
N THR A 516 -4.74 12.84 -23.85
CA THR A 516 -3.52 13.48 -24.35
C THR A 516 -2.63 12.48 -25.11
N LEU A 517 -2.49 11.25 -24.59
CA LEU A 517 -1.80 10.16 -25.30
C LEU A 517 -2.51 9.83 -26.62
N ARG A 518 -3.84 9.68 -26.60
CA ARG A 518 -4.65 9.43 -27.81
C ARG A 518 -4.39 10.50 -28.87
N GLU A 519 -4.50 11.77 -28.50
CA GLU A 519 -4.37 12.90 -29.41
C GLU A 519 -2.94 13.03 -29.97
N TRP A 520 -1.92 12.73 -29.17
CA TRP A 520 -0.53 12.67 -29.65
C TRP A 520 -0.33 11.56 -30.69
N ILE A 521 -0.91 10.37 -30.45
CA ILE A 521 -0.89 9.28 -31.41
C ILE A 521 -1.64 9.68 -32.69
N GLU A 522 -2.85 10.25 -32.60
CA GLU A 522 -3.64 10.73 -33.74
C GLU A 522 -2.89 11.77 -34.58
N ALA A 523 -2.11 12.63 -33.93
CA ALA A 523 -1.26 13.63 -34.58
C ALA A 523 -0.01 13.03 -35.28
N GLY A 524 0.16 11.71 -35.24
CA GLY A 524 1.26 10.99 -35.88
C GLY A 524 2.43 10.68 -34.95
N ALA A 525 2.24 10.78 -33.62
CA ALA A 525 3.22 10.44 -32.59
C ALA A 525 4.61 11.07 -32.85
N ALA A 526 4.64 12.37 -33.11
CA ALA A 526 5.87 13.10 -33.41
C ALA A 526 6.72 13.33 -32.14
N ASP A 527 8.04 13.37 -32.33
CA ASP A 527 9.01 13.86 -31.35
C ASP A 527 9.06 15.40 -31.42
N ASP A 528 8.90 16.08 -30.29
CA ASP A 528 8.70 17.55 -30.21
C ASP A 528 9.95 18.37 -29.88
#